data_AF-A0A150RBP5-F1
#
_entry.id   AF-A0A150RBP5-F1
#
_cell.length_a   1.000
_cell.length_b   1.000
_cell.length_c   1.000
_cell.angle_alpha   90.00
_cell.angle_beta   90.00
_cell.angle_gamma   90.00
#
_symmetry.space_group_name_H-M   'P 1'
#
loop_
_entity.id
_entity.type
_entity.pdbx_description
1 polymer ?
#
loop_
_entity_poly.entity_id
_entity_poly.type
_entity_poly.pdbx_seq_one_letter_code
_entity_poly.pdbx_strand_id
1 'polypeptide(L)'
;MAIHNLDPQVTGNIFRVLTAIYNDTDGDNDGLKRFTIRATNTSGKWVDINIDRSLGVVGTGHIESGQSGGITEASQLYINNMNKITRWRPGAFEIPGNGGGEIRFNVPLDAFDILIEIEVAG
;
A
#
# COMPACT_ATOMS: atom_id res chain seq x y z
N MET A 1 23.15 -5.30 -3.73
CA MET A 1 21.74 -4.90 -3.84
C MET A 1 20.97 -5.98 -4.58
N ALA A 2 20.24 -6.81 -3.84
CA ALA A 2 19.26 -7.72 -4.42
C ALA A 2 17.85 -7.11 -4.28
N ILE A 3 17.03 -7.27 -5.32
CA ILE A 3 15.61 -6.91 -5.30
C ILE A 3 14.84 -8.19 -5.06
N HIS A 4 13.94 -8.14 -4.08
CA HIS A 4 13.14 -9.26 -3.62
C HIS A 4 11.67 -8.93 -3.79
N ASN A 5 10.86 -9.94 -4.10
CA ASN A 5 9.41 -9.79 -4.11
C ASN A 5 8.88 -9.76 -2.67
N LEU A 6 7.87 -8.93 -2.45
CA LEU A 6 6.96 -9.03 -1.31
C LEU A 6 5.74 -9.82 -1.78
N ASP A 7 5.25 -10.71 -0.92
CA ASP A 7 4.07 -11.54 -1.21
C ASP A 7 2.84 -11.03 -0.44
N PRO A 8 2.14 -9.99 -0.96
CA PRO A 8 0.93 -9.50 -0.32
C PRO A 8 -0.24 -10.45 -0.52
N GLN A 9 -1.02 -10.63 0.53
CA GLN A 9 -2.32 -11.28 0.50
C GLN A 9 -3.40 -10.25 0.20
N VAL A 10 -4.15 -10.45 -0.88
CA VAL A 10 -5.25 -9.58 -1.28
C VAL A 10 -6.58 -10.27 -0.99
N THR A 11 -7.47 -9.57 -0.30
CA THR A 11 -8.87 -9.99 -0.10
C THR A 11 -9.79 -8.95 -0.70
N GLY A 12 -10.92 -9.38 -1.27
CA GLY A 12 -11.86 -8.51 -1.98
C GLY A 12 -11.58 -8.46 -3.48
N ASN A 13 -12.34 -7.64 -4.20
CA ASN A 13 -12.35 -7.60 -5.67
C ASN A 13 -11.92 -6.25 -6.27
N ILE A 14 -11.48 -5.31 -5.44
CA ILE A 14 -11.17 -3.94 -5.87
C ILE A 14 -9.66 -3.63 -5.88
N PHE A 15 -8.80 -4.52 -5.39
CA PHE A 15 -7.34 -4.33 -5.42
C PHE A 15 -6.67 -5.27 -6.39
N ARG A 16 -5.78 -4.69 -7.18
CA ARG A 16 -4.77 -5.43 -7.91
C ARG A 16 -3.40 -4.90 -7.50
N VAL A 17 -2.55 -5.77 -6.96
CA VAL A 17 -1.15 -5.44 -6.72
C VAL A 17 -0.43 -5.53 -8.06
N LEU A 18 0.18 -4.43 -8.50
CA LEU A 18 0.97 -4.37 -9.72
C LEU A 18 2.42 -4.73 -9.45
N THR A 19 2.96 -4.16 -8.37
CA THR A 19 4.35 -4.33 -7.94
C THR A 19 4.37 -4.38 -6.41
N ALA A 20 5.10 -5.33 -5.83
CA ALA A 20 5.41 -5.33 -4.41
C ALA A 20 6.82 -5.89 -4.22
N ILE A 21 7.78 -5.02 -3.91
CA ILE A 21 9.19 -5.38 -3.85
C ILE A 21 9.89 -4.68 -2.68
N TYR A 22 11.00 -5.26 -2.25
CA TYR A 22 11.95 -4.62 -1.34
C TYR A 22 13.39 -4.88 -1.77
N ASN A 23 14.34 -4.11 -1.27
CA ASN A 23 15.77 -4.41 -1.38
C ASN A 23 16.41 -4.60 0.00
N ASP A 24 17.48 -5.39 0.05
CA ASP A 24 18.17 -5.80 1.30
C ASP A 24 19.44 -5.01 1.63
N THR A 25 19.91 -4.18 0.68
CA THR A 25 21.15 -3.42 0.83
C THR A 25 21.08 -2.08 0.10
N ASP A 26 21.56 -1.03 0.78
CA ASP A 26 21.79 0.27 0.19
C ASP A 26 23.15 0.27 -0.52
N GLY A 27 23.13 0.15 -1.84
CA GLY A 27 24.32 0.39 -2.66
C GLY A 27 24.53 1.89 -2.80
N ASP A 28 25.33 2.47 -1.91
CA ASP A 28 25.88 3.83 -2.01
C ASP A 28 24.94 5.04 -1.80
N ASN A 29 23.76 4.92 -1.19
CA ASN A 29 22.99 6.12 -0.80
C ASN A 29 23.00 6.42 0.71
N ASP A 30 22.96 7.71 0.98
CA ASP A 30 22.98 8.31 2.31
C ASP A 30 21.61 8.12 3.00
N GLY A 31 21.36 6.91 3.51
CA GLY A 31 20.96 6.76 4.91
C GLY A 31 19.48 6.76 5.30
N LEU A 32 18.50 6.69 4.38
CA LEU A 32 17.08 6.62 4.79
C LEU A 32 16.32 5.47 4.14
N LYS A 33 16.06 4.47 4.97
CA LYS A 33 15.11 3.38 4.81
C LYS A 33 13.69 3.89 4.50
N ARG A 34 13.17 3.70 3.28
CA ARG A 34 11.85 4.23 2.85
C ARG A 34 10.81 3.16 2.57
N PHE A 35 9.58 3.45 2.97
CA PHE A 35 8.40 2.71 2.55
C PHE A 35 7.58 3.62 1.64
N THR A 36 7.38 3.20 0.40
CA THR A 36 6.58 3.92 -0.59
C THR A 36 5.40 3.06 -1.03
N ILE A 37 4.20 3.64 -0.94
CA ILE A 37 3.00 3.10 -1.57
C ILE A 37 2.50 4.06 -2.64
N ARG A 38 2.16 3.52 -3.80
CA ARG A 38 1.51 4.23 -4.90
C ARG A 38 0.23 3.52 -5.28
N ALA A 39 -0.82 4.29 -5.46
CA ALA A 39 -2.13 3.79 -5.85
C ALA A 39 -2.65 4.57 -7.06
N THR A 40 -3.12 3.84 -8.05
CA THR A 40 -3.86 4.40 -9.19
C THR A 40 -5.32 4.02 -9.07
N ASN A 41 -6.20 5.01 -9.23
CA ASN A 41 -7.63 4.82 -9.09
C ASN A 41 -8.32 4.76 -10.46
N THR A 42 -8.81 3.58 -10.83
CA THR A 42 -9.57 3.34 -12.06
C THR A 42 -11.05 3.01 -11.78
N SER A 43 -11.49 3.10 -10.52
CA SER A 43 -12.82 2.68 -10.07
C SER A 43 -13.98 3.60 -10.48
N GLY A 44 -13.71 4.72 -11.16
CA GLY A 44 -14.74 5.69 -11.54
C GLY A 44 -15.30 6.54 -10.38
N LYS A 45 -14.75 6.39 -9.17
CA LYS A 45 -15.17 7.08 -7.93
C LYS A 45 -13.94 7.60 -7.20
N TRP A 46 -14.10 8.54 -6.26
CA TRP A 46 -12.98 8.93 -5.39
C TRP A 46 -12.71 7.87 -4.31
N VAL A 47 -11.49 7.87 -3.77
CA VAL A 47 -10.95 6.75 -3.03
C VAL A 47 -10.03 7.22 -1.89
N ASP A 48 -10.38 6.90 -0.63
CA ASP A 48 -9.51 7.07 0.56
C ASP A 48 -8.56 5.87 0.70
N ILE A 49 -7.33 6.05 1.19
CA ILE A 49 -6.38 4.97 1.52
C ILE A 49 -5.99 5.05 2.98
N ASN A 50 -6.24 4.00 3.77
CA ASN A 50 -5.72 3.89 5.13
C ASN A 50 -4.67 2.79 5.26
N ILE A 51 -3.58 3.11 5.96
CA ILE A 51 -2.56 2.12 6.35
C ILE A 51 -2.61 1.93 7.87
N ASP A 52 -3.05 0.74 8.28
CA ASP A 52 -3.10 0.30 9.67
C ASP A 52 -1.79 -0.39 10.05
N ARG A 53 -1.19 0.11 11.14
CA ARG A 53 -0.05 -0.50 11.83
C ARG A 53 -0.54 -1.18 13.11
N SER A 54 0.31 -1.97 13.76
CA SER A 54 0.03 -2.53 15.10
C SER A 54 -0.25 -1.46 16.16
N LEU A 55 0.14 -0.20 15.92
CA LEU A 55 -0.08 0.96 16.79
C LEU A 55 -1.23 1.90 16.36
N GLY A 56 -1.97 1.58 15.28
CA GLY A 56 -3.10 2.37 14.76
C GLY A 56 -2.99 2.81 13.28
N VAL A 57 -4.00 3.56 12.80
CA VAL A 57 -4.04 4.15 11.44
C VAL A 57 -3.08 5.34 11.39
N VAL A 58 -2.15 5.40 10.43
CA VAL A 58 -1.15 6.49 10.38
C VAL A 58 -1.17 7.33 9.09
N GLY A 59 -1.70 6.83 7.99
CA GLY A 59 -1.78 7.58 6.74
C GLY A 59 -3.18 7.52 6.14
N THR A 60 -3.70 8.68 5.74
CA THR A 60 -4.94 8.82 4.95
C THR A 60 -4.63 9.58 3.66
N GLY A 61 -4.97 9.04 2.50
CA GLY A 61 -4.82 9.75 1.22
C GLY A 61 -6.11 9.69 0.40
N HIS A 62 -6.51 10.82 -0.21
CA HIS A 62 -7.67 10.92 -1.10
C HIS A 62 -7.21 10.95 -2.56
N ILE A 63 -7.78 10.09 -3.41
CA ILE A 63 -7.44 9.99 -4.84
C ILE A 63 -8.72 10.06 -5.66
N GLU A 64 -8.82 11.03 -6.56
CA GLU A 64 -9.97 11.13 -7.48
C GLU A 64 -9.93 10.04 -8.56
N SER A 65 -11.06 9.86 -9.25
CA SER A 65 -11.13 8.94 -10.39
C SER A 65 -10.12 9.32 -11.47
N GLY A 66 -9.38 8.34 -11.97
CA GLY A 66 -8.36 8.53 -13.01
C GLY A 66 -7.06 9.17 -12.49
N GLN A 67 -6.95 9.44 -11.19
CA GLN A 67 -5.75 9.98 -10.57
C GLN A 67 -4.88 8.89 -9.96
N SER A 68 -3.63 9.25 -9.68
CA SER A 68 -2.71 8.45 -8.89
C SER A 68 -2.23 9.27 -7.69
N GLY A 69 -2.01 8.60 -6.58
CA GLY A 69 -1.54 9.18 -5.33
C GLY A 69 -0.70 8.18 -4.55
N GLY A 70 -0.11 8.61 -3.44
CA GLY A 70 0.76 7.76 -2.66
C GLY A 70 1.38 8.48 -1.47
N ILE A 71 2.08 7.72 -0.64
CA ILE A 71 2.85 8.27 0.48
C ILE A 71 4.23 7.65 0.52
N THR A 72 5.18 8.35 1.12
CA THR A 72 6.51 7.81 1.44
C THR A 72 6.83 8.13 2.89
N GLU A 73 7.18 7.11 3.66
CA GLU A 73 7.48 7.18 5.09
C GLU A 73 8.74 6.38 5.44
N ALA A 74 9.16 6.39 6.70
CA ALA A 74 10.30 5.58 7.16
C ALA A 74 9.92 4.08 7.20
N SER A 75 10.69 3.21 6.53
CA SER A 75 10.36 1.77 6.42
C SER A 75 10.45 1.03 7.76
N GLN A 76 11.27 1.53 8.69
CA GLN A 76 11.38 1.05 10.06
C GLN A 76 10.05 1.00 10.85
N LEU A 77 9.03 1.75 10.40
CA LEU A 77 7.69 1.72 11.01
C LEU A 77 6.84 0.50 10.57
N TYR A 78 7.30 -0.24 9.55
CA TYR A 78 6.57 -1.34 8.92
C TYR A 78 7.26 -2.70 9.09
N ILE A 79 8.54 -2.69 9.44
CA ILE A 79 9.36 -3.89 9.69
C ILE A 79 8.79 -4.68 10.88
N ASN A 80 8.90 -6.01 10.83
CA ASN A 80 8.45 -6.96 11.88
C ASN A 80 6.94 -6.98 12.16
N ASN A 81 6.14 -6.31 11.35
CA ASN A 81 4.71 -6.25 11.54
C ASN A 81 3.97 -6.73 10.30
N MET A 82 2.81 -7.33 10.52
CA MET A 82 1.81 -7.49 9.48
C MET A 82 1.17 -6.12 9.27
N ASN A 83 1.31 -5.58 8.06
CA ASN A 83 0.74 -4.29 7.68
C ASN A 83 -0.55 -4.52 6.90
N LYS A 84 -1.52 -3.62 7.08
CA LYS A 84 -2.85 -3.75 6.48
C LYS A 84 -3.23 -2.45 5.78
N ILE A 85 -3.76 -2.54 4.56
CA ILE A 85 -4.32 -1.38 3.83
C ILE A 85 -5.83 -1.56 3.72
N THR A 86 -6.63 -0.68 4.36
CA THR A 86 -7.92 -1.13 4.96
C THR A 86 -9.16 -0.32 4.65
N ARG A 87 -9.05 0.95 4.27
CA ARG A 87 -10.24 1.81 4.12
C ARG A 87 -10.30 2.39 2.74
N TRP A 88 -11.45 2.21 2.10
CA TRP A 88 -11.77 2.63 0.75
C TRP A 88 -13.29 2.88 0.70
N ARG A 89 -13.73 4.10 0.38
CA ARG A 89 -15.15 4.45 0.23
C ARG A 89 -15.33 5.18 -1.10
N PRO A 90 -15.87 4.56 -2.15
CA PRO A 90 -16.38 5.34 -3.26
C PRO A 90 -17.53 6.21 -2.78
N GLY A 91 -17.61 7.44 -3.29
CA GLY A 91 -18.60 8.47 -2.91
C GLY A 91 -19.95 7.93 -2.42
N ALA A 92 -20.07 7.87 -1.09
CA ALA A 92 -21.22 7.76 -0.20
C ALA A 92 -22.44 6.84 -0.51
N PHE A 93 -22.73 6.38 -1.73
CA PHE A 93 -24.07 5.83 -2.01
C PHE A 93 -24.21 4.58 -2.90
N GLU A 94 -23.17 4.00 -3.49
CA GLU A 94 -23.36 2.78 -4.31
C GLU A 94 -22.21 1.77 -4.18
N ILE A 95 -22.15 1.09 -3.03
CA ILE A 95 -21.68 -0.29 -3.01
C ILE A 95 -22.74 -1.14 -2.29
N PRO A 96 -23.67 -1.78 -3.02
CA PRO A 96 -24.49 -2.83 -2.47
C PRO A 96 -23.73 -4.16 -2.53
N GLY A 97 -23.15 -4.55 -1.38
CA GLY A 97 -22.60 -5.89 -1.13
C GLY A 97 -21.08 -5.98 -1.20
N ASN A 98 -20.42 -6.38 -0.10
CA ASN A 98 -19.00 -6.74 0.05
C ASN A 98 -17.94 -5.96 -0.76
N GLY A 99 -18.24 -4.77 -1.30
CA GLY A 99 -17.28 -3.96 -2.04
C GLY A 99 -16.36 -3.28 -1.06
N GLY A 100 -15.27 -3.97 -0.84
CA GLY A 100 -14.17 -3.59 -0.01
C GLY A 100 -13.02 -4.51 -0.40
N GLY A 101 -11.82 -4.14 0.02
CA GLY A 101 -10.69 -5.00 -0.13
C GLY A 101 -9.60 -4.64 0.84
N GLU A 102 -8.66 -5.55 0.94
CA GLU A 102 -7.63 -5.49 1.94
C GLU A 102 -6.37 -6.11 1.38
N ILE A 103 -5.25 -5.42 1.58
CA ILE A 103 -3.92 -5.93 1.25
C ILE A 103 -3.17 -6.11 2.56
N ARG A 104 -2.70 -7.34 2.82
CA ARG A 104 -1.85 -7.68 3.96
C ARG A 104 -0.47 -8.10 3.48
N PHE A 105 0.58 -7.63 4.13
CA PHE A 105 1.94 -8.07 3.83
C PHE A 105 2.83 -7.97 5.06
N ASN A 106 3.85 -8.82 5.10
CA ASN A 106 4.91 -8.78 6.09
C ASN A 106 6.15 -8.17 5.47
N VAL A 107 6.82 -7.28 6.20
CA VAL A 107 8.07 -6.67 5.77
C VAL A 107 9.25 -7.35 6.47
N PRO A 108 10.23 -7.90 5.73
CA PRO A 108 11.43 -8.51 6.29
C PRO A 108 12.32 -7.53 7.09
N LEU A 109 13.09 -8.06 8.03
CA LEU A 109 14.00 -7.29 8.91
C LEU A 109 15.08 -6.53 8.16
N ASP A 110 15.61 -7.16 7.12
CA ASP A 110 16.67 -6.69 6.25
C ASP A 110 16.15 -5.74 5.17
N ALA A 111 14.82 -5.55 5.05
CA ALA A 111 14.26 -4.61 4.09
C ALA A 111 14.77 -3.18 4.34
N PHE A 112 15.25 -2.57 3.27
CA PHE A 112 15.79 -1.22 3.26
C PHE A 112 14.79 -0.25 2.63
N ASP A 113 14.62 -0.33 1.31
CA ASP A 113 13.57 0.36 0.56
C ASP A 113 12.46 -0.62 0.16
N ILE A 114 11.23 -0.17 0.31
CA ILE A 114 10.01 -0.95 0.05
C ILE A 114 9.13 -0.17 -0.90
N LEU A 115 8.69 -0.82 -1.98
CA LEU A 115 7.75 -0.25 -2.94
C LEU A 115 6.55 -1.18 -3.10
N ILE A 116 5.35 -0.61 -2.92
CA ILE A 116 4.09 -1.27 -3.24
C ILE A 116 3.29 -0.39 -4.19
N GLU A 117 3.03 -0.90 -5.39
CA GLU A 117 2.20 -0.26 -6.41
C GLU A 117 0.89 -1.04 -6.54
N ILE A 118 -0.22 -0.33 -6.41
CA ILE A 118 -1.56 -0.90 -6.44
C ILE A 118 -2.44 -0.17 -7.44
N GLU A 119 -3.33 -0.93 -8.05
CA GLU A 119 -4.46 -0.40 -8.80
C GLU A 119 -5.75 -0.68 -8.03
N VAL A 120 -6.60 0.34 -7.93
CA VAL A 120 -7.93 0.25 -7.37
C VAL A 120 -8.92 0.09 -8.53
N ALA A 121 -9.30 -1.16 -8.80
CA ALA A 121 -10.26 -1.54 -9.82
C ALA A 121 -11.70 -1.48 -9.27
N GLY A 122 -12.66 -1.12 -10.13
CA GLY A 122 -14.08 -1.05 -9.81
C GLY A 122 -14.90 -1.42 -11.03
#